data_AF-X1EDS8-F1
#
_entry.id   AF-X1EDS8-F1
#
_cell.length_a   1.000
_cell.length_b   1.000
_cell.length_c   1.000
_cell.angle_alpha   90.00
_cell.angle_beta   90.00
_cell.angle_gamma   90.00
#
_symmetry.space_group_name_H-M   'P 1'
#
loop_
_entity.id
_entity.type
_entity.pdbx_description
1 polymer ?
#
loop_
_entity_poly.entity_id
_entity_poly.type
_entity_poly.pdbx_seq_one_letter_code
_entity_poly.pdbx_strand_id
1 'polypeptide(L)'
;GLAMMEVSVTGFARMVGIIKGLADELCSGRLALTLEGGYPLDALAASVKATFDVLLGNTNIEDPLGQPQPGFKRRGFKPPDISSLVESIKGIHNLP
;
A
#
# COMPACT_ATOMS: atom_id res chain seq x y z
N GLY A 1 -0.27 17.87 -3.61
CA GLY A 1 0.75 16.82 -3.39
C GLY A 1 1.42 16.50 -4.70
N LEU A 2 2.64 15.96 -4.66
CA LEU A 2 3.37 15.51 -5.85
C LEU A 2 2.81 14.18 -6.43
N ALA A 3 1.87 13.56 -5.72
CA ALA A 3 1.12 12.37 -6.14
C ALA A 3 -0.35 12.48 -5.68
N MET A 4 -1.20 11.60 -6.23
CA MET A 4 -2.65 11.51 -5.95
C MET A 4 -3.06 10.16 -5.32
N MET A 5 -2.10 9.37 -4.83
CA MET A 5 -2.38 8.10 -4.16
C MET A 5 -2.83 8.32 -2.72
N GLU A 6 -3.67 7.41 -2.22
CA GLU A 6 -4.26 7.44 -0.87
C GLU A 6 -3.85 6.20 -0.06
N VAL A 7 -2.55 5.88 -0.02
CA VAL A 7 -2.04 4.73 0.74
C VAL A 7 -1.94 5.09 2.23
N SER A 8 -2.58 4.30 3.11
CA SER A 8 -2.49 4.47 4.56
C SER A 8 -1.20 3.89 5.15
N VAL A 9 -0.90 4.20 6.42
CA VAL A 9 0.25 3.64 7.15
C VAL A 9 0.11 2.12 7.26
N THR A 10 -1.08 1.63 7.60
CA THR A 10 -1.43 0.20 7.57
C THR A 10 -1.30 -0.42 6.18
N GLY A 11 -1.57 0.34 5.11
CA GLY A 11 -1.34 -0.08 3.73
C GLY A 11 0.14 -0.31 3.42
N PHE A 12 1.01 0.60 3.85
CA PHE A 12 2.47 0.41 3.74
C PHE A 12 2.94 -0.82 4.52
N ALA A 13 2.49 -0.99 5.77
CA ALA A 13 2.84 -2.17 6.56
C ALA A 13 2.45 -3.48 5.85
N ARG A 14 1.24 -3.54 5.28
CA ARG A 14 0.79 -4.72 4.52
C ARG A 14 1.67 -4.99 3.30
N MET A 15 2.03 -3.95 2.53
CA MET A 15 2.93 -4.12 1.38
C MET A 15 4.30 -4.63 1.79
N VAL A 16 4.88 -4.09 2.86
CA VAL A 16 6.16 -4.56 3.42
C VAL A 16 6.06 -6.01 3.90
N GLY A 17 4.94 -6.39 4.53
CA GLY A 17 4.71 -7.77 4.96
C GLY A 17 4.68 -8.75 3.81
N ILE A 18 4.04 -8.39 2.69
CA ILE A 18 4.03 -9.19 1.45
C ILE A 18 5.46 -9.31 0.90
N ILE A 19 6.18 -8.19 0.76
CA ILE A 19 7.55 -8.19 0.21
C ILE A 19 8.50 -9.01 1.10
N LYS A 20 8.38 -8.89 2.42
CA LYS A 20 9.14 -9.71 3.38
C LYS A 20 8.83 -11.19 3.20
N GLY A 21 7.56 -11.58 3.10
CA GLY A 21 7.16 -12.97 2.86
C GLY A 21 7.73 -13.52 1.55
N LEU A 22 7.69 -12.71 0.47
CA LEU A 22 8.31 -13.08 -0.80
C LEU A 22 9.84 -13.19 -0.69
N ALA A 23 10.49 -12.33 0.09
CA ALA A 23 11.92 -12.45 0.33
C ALA A 23 12.28 -13.71 1.12
N ASP A 24 11.45 -14.09 2.10
CA ASP A 24 11.59 -15.34 2.84
C ASP A 24 11.47 -16.56 1.90
N GLU A 25 10.50 -16.56 0.98
CA GLU A 25 10.26 -17.63 0.02
C GLU A 25 11.32 -17.72 -1.10
N LEU A 26 11.66 -16.57 -1.70
CA LEU A 26 12.40 -16.53 -2.97
C LEU A 26 13.88 -16.15 -2.78
N CYS A 27 14.23 -15.52 -1.66
CA CYS A 27 15.53 -14.88 -1.44
C CYS A 27 16.21 -15.30 -0.13
N SER A 28 15.77 -16.37 0.53
CA SER A 28 16.27 -16.81 1.84
C SER A 28 16.22 -15.70 2.90
N GLY A 29 15.16 -14.89 2.88
CA GLY A 29 14.95 -13.77 3.80
C GLY A 29 15.82 -12.53 3.53
N ARG A 30 16.59 -12.51 2.42
CA ARG A 30 17.40 -11.34 2.08
C ARG A 30 16.52 -10.24 1.48
N LEU A 31 16.38 -9.14 2.21
CA LEU A 31 15.64 -7.95 1.80
C LEU A 31 16.43 -6.68 2.17
N ALA A 32 16.52 -5.74 1.24
CA ALA A 32 17.03 -4.40 1.47
C ALA A 32 15.99 -3.38 0.97
N LEU A 33 15.72 -2.36 1.78
CA LEU A 33 14.78 -1.28 1.47
C LEU A 33 15.53 0.06 1.58
N THR A 34 15.32 0.96 0.62
CA THR A 34 15.87 2.31 0.63
C THR A 34 14.75 3.34 0.76
N LEU A 35 14.99 4.39 1.55
CA LEU A 35 14.07 5.52 1.64
C LEU A 35 14.31 6.46 0.45
N GLU A 36 13.26 6.70 -0.33
CA GLU A 36 13.30 7.58 -1.49
C GLU A 36 12.56 8.90 -1.18
N GLY A 37 11.44 9.15 -1.85
CA GLY A 37 10.59 10.32 -1.62
C GLY A 37 9.62 10.15 -0.46
N GLY A 38 8.92 11.24 -0.15
CA GLY A 38 7.95 11.33 0.93
C GLY A 38 7.89 12.75 1.44
N TYR A 39 6.80 13.45 1.13
CA TYR A 39 6.72 14.90 1.37
C TYR A 39 5.74 15.27 2.49
N PRO A 40 4.63 14.54 2.70
CA PRO A 40 3.87 14.65 3.94
C PRO A 40 4.68 13.99 5.07
N LEU A 41 5.46 14.79 5.80
CA LEU A 41 6.48 14.28 6.74
C LEU A 41 5.89 13.43 7.87
N ASP A 42 4.70 13.77 8.40
CA ASP A 42 4.04 12.98 9.43
C ASP A 42 3.64 11.59 8.92
N ALA A 43 3.08 11.53 7.71
CA ALA A 43 2.72 10.28 7.06
C ALA A 43 3.96 9.46 6.69
N LEU A 44 5.03 10.11 6.25
CA LEU A 44 6.31 9.48 5.96
C LEU A 44 6.89 8.82 7.22
N ALA A 45 6.99 9.58 8.32
CA ALA A 45 7.52 9.10 9.58
C ALA A 45 6.71 7.90 10.12
N ALA A 46 5.38 7.99 10.11
CA ALA A 46 4.51 6.91 10.54
C ALA A 46 4.66 5.65 9.64
N SER A 47 4.74 5.83 8.32
CA SER A 47 4.87 4.72 7.37
C SER A 47 6.25 4.04 7.43
N VAL A 48 7.32 4.81 7.67
CA VAL A 48 8.67 4.27 7.89
C VAL A 48 8.72 3.51 9.21
N LYS A 49 8.13 4.04 10.29
CA LYS A 49 8.01 3.33 11.57
C LYS A 49 7.25 2.01 11.42
N ALA A 50 6.12 2.02 10.71
CA ALA A 50 5.35 0.82 10.40
C ALA A 50 6.12 -0.20 9.54
N THR A 51 6.99 0.28 8.64
CA THR A 51 7.91 -0.59 7.87
C THR A 51 8.87 -1.31 8.82
N PHE A 52 9.50 -0.59 9.74
CA PHE A 52 10.39 -1.22 10.74
C PHE A 52 9.66 -2.17 11.67
N ASP A 53 8.44 -1.82 12.11
CA ASP A 53 7.60 -2.71 12.92
C ASP A 53 7.44 -4.09 12.25
N VAL A 54 7.10 -4.10 10.95
CA VAL A 54 6.95 -5.35 10.19
C VAL A 54 8.27 -6.12 10.10
N LEU A 55 9.39 -5.43 9.83
CA LEU A 55 10.71 -6.08 9.72
C LEU A 55 11.18 -6.67 11.07
N LEU A 56 10.80 -6.04 12.17
CA LEU A 56 11.08 -6.50 13.55
C LEU A 56 10.10 -7.57 14.04
N GLY A 57 9.08 -7.92 13.24
CA GLY A 57 8.08 -8.93 13.59
C GLY A 57 6.96 -8.42 14.49
N ASN A 58 6.79 -7.10 14.65
CA ASN A 58 5.68 -6.52 15.37
C ASN A 58 4.37 -6.68 14.57
N THR A 59 3.31 -7.11 15.24
CA THR A 59 1.99 -7.34 14.62
C THR A 59 1.01 -6.20 14.85
N ASN A 60 1.27 -5.33 15.83
CA ASN A 60 0.43 -4.20 16.17
C ASN A 60 0.93 -2.94 15.49
N ILE A 61 0.36 -2.64 14.31
CA ILE A 61 0.71 -1.45 13.53
C ILE A 61 -0.17 -0.28 13.96
N GLU A 62 0.47 0.80 14.40
CA GLU A 62 -0.20 2.06 14.68
C GLU A 62 -0.38 2.87 13.39
N ASP A 63 -1.61 3.31 13.13
CA ASP A 63 -1.95 4.19 12.01
C ASP A 63 -2.60 5.46 12.55
N PRO A 64 -1.80 6.46 12.96
CA PRO A 64 -2.32 7.67 13.61
C PRO A 64 -3.11 8.57 12.64
N LEU A 65 -2.95 8.36 11.33
CA LEU A 65 -3.67 9.09 10.28
C LEU A 65 -4.98 8.40 9.87
N GLY A 66 -5.07 7.09 10.15
CA GLY A 66 -6.25 6.29 9.86
C GLY A 66 -6.42 5.99 8.38
N GLN A 67 -7.61 5.47 8.04
CA GLN A 67 -7.94 5.20 6.65
C GLN A 67 -8.08 6.51 5.87
N PRO A 68 -7.61 6.54 4.61
CA PRO A 68 -7.90 7.67 3.73
C PRO A 68 -9.41 7.89 3.70
N GLN A 69 -9.84 9.13 3.94
CA GLN A 69 -11.26 9.43 3.92
C GLN A 69 -11.76 9.27 2.48
N PRO A 70 -12.83 8.46 2.23
CA PRO A 70 -13.45 8.35 0.92
C PRO A 70 -14.16 9.68 0.59
N GLY A 71 -13.37 10.69 0.22
CA GLY A 71 -13.79 12.09 0.34
C GLY A 71 -12.85 13.10 -0.30
N PHE A 72 -11.58 12.78 -0.57
CA PHE A 72 -10.78 13.53 -1.55
C PHE A 72 -11.16 13.17 -2.99
N LYS A 73 -12.40 12.73 -3.22
CA LYS A 73 -13.07 13.04 -4.48
C LYS A 73 -13.01 14.56 -4.58
N ARG A 74 -12.17 15.11 -5.47
CA ARG A 74 -12.43 16.44 -6.04
C ARG A 74 -13.94 16.49 -6.25
N ARG A 75 -14.63 17.35 -5.51
CA ARG A 75 -16.10 17.44 -5.43
C ARG A 75 -16.71 17.11 -6.81
N GLY A 76 -17.30 15.92 -6.96
CA GLY A 76 -17.84 15.42 -8.24
C GLY A 76 -17.07 14.29 -8.96
N PHE A 77 -15.93 13.81 -8.48
CA PHE A 77 -15.24 12.67 -9.09
C PHE A 77 -15.96 11.34 -8.78
N LYS A 78 -16.70 10.83 -9.75
CA LYS A 78 -17.21 9.44 -9.75
C LYS A 78 -16.17 8.59 -10.48
N PRO A 79 -15.59 7.56 -9.84
CA PRO A 79 -14.74 6.61 -10.56
C PRO A 79 -15.50 6.08 -11.79
N PRO A 80 -14.86 5.95 -12.95
CA PRO A 80 -15.49 5.34 -14.10
C PRO A 80 -15.90 3.90 -13.75
N ASP A 81 -17.02 3.45 -14.29
CA ASP A 81 -17.36 2.03 -14.23
C ASP A 81 -16.39 1.27 -15.13
N ILE A 82 -15.65 0.33 -14.55
CA ILE A 82 -14.66 -0.51 -15.24
C ILE A 82 -15.11 -1.98 -15.34
N SER A 83 -16.37 -2.28 -15.02
CA SER A 83 -16.87 -3.67 -14.97
C SER A 83 -16.65 -4.42 -16.29
N SER A 84 -16.87 -3.76 -17.42
CA SER A 84 -16.64 -4.34 -18.76
C SER A 84 -15.17 -4.69 -19.03
N LEU A 85 -14.23 -3.87 -18.54
CA LEU A 85 -12.80 -4.14 -18.64
C LEU A 85 -12.43 -5.33 -17.76
N VAL A 86 -12.98 -5.41 -16.54
CA VAL A 86 -12.76 -6.54 -15.64
C VAL A 86 -13.26 -7.84 -16.26
N GLU A 87 -14.47 -7.85 -16.83
CA GLU A 87 -15.03 -9.02 -17.55
C GLU A 87 -14.16 -9.42 -18.75
N SER A 88 -13.66 -8.46 -19.52
CA SER A 88 -12.77 -8.73 -20.66
C SER A 88 -11.47 -9.40 -20.21
N ILE A 89 -10.84 -8.88 -19.15
CA ILE A 89 -9.61 -9.43 -18.58
C ILE A 89 -9.85 -10.84 -18.03
N LYS A 90 -10.98 -11.05 -17.34
CA LYS A 90 -11.37 -12.39 -16.87
C LYS A 90 -11.49 -13.39 -18.01
N GLY A 91 -12.15 -13.00 -19.11
CA GLY A 91 -12.27 -13.84 -20.31
C GLY A 91 -10.92 -14.19 -20.94
N ILE A 92 -10.00 -13.23 -21.05
CA ILE A 92 -8.65 -13.46 -21.59
C ILE A 92 -7.86 -14.46 -20.72
N HIS A 93 -8.03 -14.40 -19.40
CA HIS A 93 -7.28 -15.21 -18.44
C HIS A 93 -8.02 -16.48 -17.96
N ASN A 94 -9.19 -16.80 -18.53
CA ASN A 94 -10.07 -17.90 -18.08
C ASN A 94 -10.37 -17.85 -16.57
N LEU A 95 -10.55 -16.65 -16.03
CA LEU A 95 -10.92 -16.42 -14.64
C LEU A 95 -12.45 -16.33 -14.52
N PRO A 96 -13.04 -16.79 -13.39
CA PRO A 96 -14.45 -16.56 -13.10
C PRO A 96 -14.74 -15.07 -12.89
#